data_AF-E8M2X4-F1
#
_entry.id   AF-E8M2X4-F1
#
_cell.length_a   1.000
_cell.length_b   1.000
_cell.length_c   1.000
_cell.angle_alpha   90.00
_cell.angle_beta   90.00
_cell.angle_gamma   90.00
#
_symmetry.space_group_name_H-M   'P 1'
#
loop_
_entity.id
_entity.type
_entity.pdbx_description
1 polymer ?
#
loop_
_entity_poly.entity_id
_entity_poly.type
_entity_poly.pdbx_seq_one_letter_code
_entity_poly.pdbx_strand_id
1 'polypeptide(L)'
;MKRIFVVTSLLMTGCASSQFVAEFEPESPDFAIASNLELCRYIGQHLPDSDDAKQELVKRDALTEQDWYSIESRQLTLGNSECVVWAIWGNAFESKQINALNRFGNVQSQVTYLCQLEGIEYCPFTTIIFVNDVVADIIKED
;
A
#
# COMPACT_ATOMS: atom_id res chain seq x y z
N MET A 1 13.78 -0.53 70.94
CA MET A 1 14.49 -0.96 69.71
C MET A 1 13.47 -1.44 68.69
N LYS A 2 13.11 -0.62 67.69
CA LYS A 2 12.19 -1.01 66.61
C LYS A 2 13.01 -1.15 65.33
N ARG A 3 13.01 -2.36 64.76
CA ARG A 3 13.80 -2.73 63.58
C ARG A 3 13.15 -2.15 62.32
N ILE A 4 14.01 -1.60 61.47
CA ILE A 4 13.75 -1.04 60.15
C ILE A 4 13.38 -2.19 59.20
N PHE A 5 12.31 -2.02 58.41
CA PHE A 5 12.06 -2.80 57.20
C PHE A 5 12.18 -1.86 56.00
N VAL A 6 13.27 -2.02 55.25
CA VAL A 6 13.48 -1.37 53.94
C VAL A 6 12.78 -2.23 52.90
N VAL A 7 11.72 -1.70 52.28
CA VAL A 7 11.10 -2.31 51.10
C VAL A 7 11.88 -1.85 49.88
N THR A 8 12.68 -2.76 49.34
CA THR A 8 13.48 -2.55 48.12
C THR A 8 12.56 -2.66 46.90
N SER A 9 12.12 -1.52 46.36
CA SER A 9 11.43 -1.47 45.07
C SER A 9 12.47 -1.62 43.95
N LEU A 10 12.62 -2.85 43.42
CA LEU A 10 13.30 -3.08 42.15
C LEU A 10 12.41 -2.51 41.02
N LEU A 11 12.74 -1.29 40.58
CA LEU A 11 12.29 -0.78 39.29
C LEU A 11 13.01 -1.58 38.20
N MET A 12 12.36 -2.59 37.65
CA MET A 12 12.79 -3.18 36.38
C MET A 12 12.55 -2.14 35.28
N THR A 13 13.60 -1.43 34.92
CA THR A 13 13.69 -0.73 33.63
C THR A 13 13.74 -1.78 32.54
N GLY A 14 12.59 -2.13 31.98
CA GLY A 14 12.51 -2.91 30.75
C GLY A 14 13.07 -2.04 29.62
N CYS A 15 14.26 -2.39 29.13
CA CYS A 15 14.75 -1.87 27.86
C CYS A 15 13.76 -2.29 26.77
N ALA A 16 13.05 -1.33 26.19
CA ALA A 16 12.36 -1.54 24.93
C ALA A 16 13.42 -1.83 23.87
N SER A 17 13.59 -3.10 23.50
CA SER A 17 14.34 -3.46 22.30
C SER A 17 13.57 -2.90 21.12
N SER A 18 14.11 -1.89 20.44
CA SER A 18 13.59 -1.49 19.12
C SER A 18 13.75 -2.70 18.20
N GLN A 19 12.64 -3.39 17.90
CA GLN A 19 12.64 -4.41 16.86
C GLN A 19 12.92 -3.67 15.56
N PHE A 20 14.11 -3.90 14.99
CA PHE A 20 14.46 -3.41 13.66
C PHE A 20 13.56 -4.20 12.70
N VAL A 21 12.44 -3.60 12.31
CA VAL A 21 11.57 -4.15 11.28
C VAL A 21 12.32 -3.92 9.96
N ALA A 22 12.70 -4.99 9.28
CA ALA A 22 13.35 -4.89 7.98
C ALA A 22 12.40 -4.17 7.00
N GLU A 23 12.91 -3.12 6.35
CA GLU A 23 12.19 -2.36 5.33
C GLU A 23 12.50 -2.95 3.95
N PHE A 24 11.54 -2.88 3.02
CA PHE A 24 11.76 -3.36 1.65
C PHE A 24 12.66 -2.39 0.87
N GLU A 25 13.82 -2.87 0.42
CA GLU A 25 14.76 -2.10 -0.39
C GLU A 25 14.67 -2.49 -1.88
N PRO A 26 14.19 -1.62 -2.77
CA PRO A 26 14.03 -1.95 -4.19
C PRO A 26 15.35 -2.29 -4.92
N GLU A 27 16.48 -1.78 -4.44
CA GLU A 27 17.81 -2.01 -5.02
C GLU A 27 18.39 -3.40 -4.68
N SER A 28 17.88 -4.04 -3.62
CA SER A 28 18.23 -5.39 -3.21
C SER A 28 16.97 -6.09 -2.66
N PRO A 29 16.00 -6.40 -3.54
CA PRO A 29 14.66 -6.74 -3.10
C PRO A 29 14.61 -8.11 -2.42
N ASP A 30 14.15 -8.12 -1.17
CA ASP A 30 13.61 -9.31 -0.54
C ASP A 30 12.07 -9.27 -0.65
N PHE A 31 11.55 -9.96 -1.66
CA PHE A 31 10.12 -9.97 -1.95
C PHE A 31 9.30 -10.65 -0.84
N ALA A 32 9.90 -11.50 -0.01
CA ALA A 32 9.18 -12.21 1.05
C ALA A 32 8.78 -11.28 2.21
N ILE A 33 9.56 -10.22 2.46
CA ILE A 33 9.28 -9.23 3.52
C ILE A 33 8.46 -8.04 3.01
N ALA A 34 8.41 -7.82 1.70
CA ALA A 34 7.66 -6.73 1.09
C ALA A 34 6.15 -6.88 1.31
N SER A 35 5.45 -5.77 1.55
CA SER A 35 3.99 -5.73 1.49
C SER A 35 3.48 -5.91 0.06
N ASN A 36 2.20 -6.27 -0.09
CA ASN A 36 1.60 -6.41 -1.42
C ASN A 36 1.72 -5.11 -2.22
N LEU A 37 1.41 -3.95 -1.62
CA LEU A 37 1.50 -2.66 -2.31
C LEU A 37 2.93 -2.32 -2.77
N GLU A 38 3.95 -2.66 -1.98
CA GLU A 38 5.35 -2.48 -2.37
C GLU A 38 5.74 -3.36 -3.56
N LEU A 39 5.29 -4.62 -3.57
CA LEU A 39 5.47 -5.52 -4.72
C LEU A 39 4.77 -4.98 -5.97
N CYS A 40 3.56 -4.44 -5.84
CA CYS A 40 2.82 -3.88 -6.98
C CYS A 40 3.51 -2.64 -7.56
N ARG A 41 4.01 -1.75 -6.70
CA ARG A 41 4.85 -0.62 -7.12
C ARG A 41 6.11 -1.10 -7.84
N TYR A 42 6.79 -2.12 -7.29
CA TYR A 42 7.98 -2.70 -7.91
C TYR A 42 7.67 -3.24 -9.32
N ILE A 43 6.58 -4.00 -9.47
CA ILE A 43 6.12 -4.52 -10.77
C ILE A 43 5.93 -3.37 -11.75
N GLY A 44 5.17 -2.34 -11.38
CA GLY A 44 4.91 -1.18 -12.23
C GLY A 44 6.17 -0.51 -12.78
N GLN A 45 7.19 -0.37 -11.93
CA GLN A 45 8.48 0.25 -12.28
C GLN A 45 9.38 -0.62 -13.15
N HIS A 46 9.21 -1.95 -13.11
CA HIS A 46 10.13 -2.90 -13.72
C HIS A 46 9.50 -3.77 -14.81
N LEU A 47 8.26 -3.53 -15.23
CA LEU A 47 7.69 -4.27 -16.37
C LEU A 47 8.54 -4.06 -17.64
N PRO A 48 8.82 -5.14 -18.41
CA PRO A 48 8.31 -6.51 -18.25
C PRO A 48 9.10 -7.38 -17.24
N ASP A 49 10.27 -6.94 -16.80
CA ASP A 49 11.26 -7.66 -15.99
C ASP A 49 10.92 -7.70 -14.49
N SER A 50 9.73 -8.20 -14.13
CA SER A 50 9.24 -8.25 -12.74
C SER A 50 8.70 -9.62 -12.29
N ASP A 51 9.13 -10.69 -12.95
CA ASP A 51 8.60 -12.04 -12.75
C ASP A 51 8.69 -12.55 -11.30
N ASP A 52 9.77 -12.25 -10.58
CA ASP A 52 9.94 -12.68 -9.19
C ASP A 52 8.89 -12.01 -8.26
N ALA A 53 8.63 -10.72 -8.45
CA ALA A 53 7.60 -10.00 -7.72
C ALA A 53 6.19 -10.49 -8.09
N LYS A 54 5.96 -10.82 -9.37
CA LYS A 54 4.69 -11.42 -9.82
C LYS A 54 4.45 -12.77 -9.17
N GLN A 55 5.46 -13.64 -9.13
CA GLN A 55 5.36 -14.97 -8.51
C GLN A 55 5.00 -14.86 -7.02
N GLU A 56 5.61 -13.91 -6.29
CA GLU A 56 5.29 -13.71 -4.89
C GLU A 56 3.86 -13.18 -4.68
N LEU A 57 3.35 -12.29 -5.54
CA LEU A 57 1.93 -11.86 -5.48
C LEU A 57 0.96 -12.99 -5.82
N VAL A 58 1.28 -13.84 -6.79
CA VAL A 58 0.47 -15.03 -7.15
C VAL A 58 0.42 -16.00 -5.98
N LYS A 59 1.56 -16.28 -5.33
CA LYS A 59 1.64 -17.15 -4.15
C LYS A 59 0.78 -16.64 -2.99
N ARG A 60 0.58 -15.32 -2.89
CA ARG A 60 -0.24 -14.68 -1.84
C ARG A 60 -1.72 -14.58 -2.18
N ASP A 61 -2.12 -14.99 -3.38
CA ASP A 61 -3.48 -14.77 -3.91
C ASP A 61 -3.89 -13.29 -3.80
N ALA A 62 -2.92 -12.39 -4.04
CA ALA A 62 -3.08 -10.96 -3.78
C ALA A 62 -3.77 -10.22 -4.93
N LEU A 63 -3.84 -10.83 -6.12
CA LEU A 63 -4.38 -10.24 -7.34
C LEU A 63 -5.21 -11.25 -8.12
N THR A 64 -6.31 -10.76 -8.70
CA THR A 64 -7.15 -11.54 -9.61
C THR A 64 -6.63 -11.52 -11.05
N GLU A 65 -7.16 -12.38 -11.92
CA GLU A 65 -6.88 -12.32 -13.37
C GLU A 65 -7.23 -10.95 -13.97
N GLN A 66 -8.33 -10.34 -13.50
CA GLN A 66 -8.74 -9.01 -13.94
C GLN A 66 -7.74 -7.94 -13.54
N ASP A 67 -7.13 -8.05 -12.35
CA ASP A 67 -6.08 -7.14 -11.91
C ASP A 67 -4.85 -7.24 -12.79
N TRP A 68 -4.43 -8.47 -13.13
CA TRP A 68 -3.31 -8.68 -14.06
C TRP A 68 -3.56 -8.07 -15.43
N TYR A 69 -4.75 -8.29 -15.99
CA TYR A 69 -5.14 -7.68 -17.26
C TYR A 69 -5.10 -6.15 -17.20
N SER A 70 -5.59 -5.55 -16.11
CA SER A 70 -5.53 -4.10 -15.90
C SER A 70 -4.10 -3.56 -15.79
N ILE A 71 -3.22 -4.27 -15.09
CA ILE A 71 -1.80 -3.91 -14.97
C ILE A 71 -1.11 -3.95 -16.33
N GLU A 72 -1.30 -5.02 -17.10
CA GLU A 72 -0.68 -5.20 -18.42
C GLU A 72 -1.21 -4.20 -19.45
N SER A 73 -2.51 -3.91 -19.44
CA SER A 73 -3.15 -2.94 -20.33
C SER A 73 -2.98 -1.48 -19.87
N ARG A 74 -2.45 -1.25 -18.66
CA ARG A 74 -2.36 0.05 -17.98
C ARG A 74 -3.72 0.76 -17.89
N GLN A 75 -4.80 0.01 -17.65
CA GLN A 75 -6.16 0.54 -17.55
C GLN A 75 -6.78 0.23 -16.19
N LEU A 76 -7.18 1.29 -15.49
CA LEU A 76 -7.95 1.19 -14.26
C LEU A 76 -9.44 1.09 -14.53
N THR A 77 -10.09 0.19 -13.81
CA THR A 77 -11.52 -0.09 -13.85
C THR A 77 -12.09 -0.26 -12.45
N LEU A 78 -13.40 -0.10 -12.31
CA LEU A 78 -14.09 -0.38 -11.05
C LEU A 78 -13.91 -1.85 -10.69
N GLY A 79 -13.68 -2.12 -9.41
CA GLY A 79 -13.41 -3.48 -8.91
C GLY A 79 -11.93 -3.86 -8.90
N ASN A 80 -11.03 -3.07 -9.49
CA ASN A 80 -9.59 -3.31 -9.33
C ASN A 80 -9.13 -3.09 -7.89
N SER A 81 -8.10 -3.81 -7.46
CA SER A 81 -7.47 -3.59 -6.14
C SER A 81 -6.59 -2.33 -6.10
N GLU A 82 -6.31 -1.80 -4.90
CA GLU A 82 -5.34 -0.70 -4.70
C GLU A 82 -3.95 -1.05 -5.26
N CYS A 83 -3.58 -2.33 -5.27
CA CYS A 83 -2.37 -2.83 -5.89
C CYS A 83 -2.27 -2.48 -7.39
N VAL A 84 -3.37 -2.61 -8.16
CA VAL A 84 -3.38 -2.25 -9.58
C VAL A 84 -3.06 -0.76 -9.77
N VAL A 85 -3.63 0.10 -8.91
CA VAL A 85 -3.36 1.54 -8.93
C VAL A 85 -1.87 1.80 -8.69
N TRP A 86 -1.27 1.16 -7.69
CA TRP A 86 0.16 1.32 -7.40
C TRP A 86 1.06 0.74 -8.51
N ALA A 87 0.62 -0.30 -9.21
CA ALA A 87 1.36 -0.85 -10.35
C ALA A 87 1.28 0.06 -11.60
N ILE A 88 0.18 0.77 -11.82
CA ILE A 88 0.03 1.64 -13.00
C ILE A 88 0.57 3.05 -12.72
N TRP A 89 0.29 3.61 -11.54
CA TRP A 89 0.55 5.02 -11.19
C TRP A 89 1.62 5.20 -10.11
N GLY A 90 2.08 4.12 -9.47
CA GLY A 90 3.03 4.20 -8.36
C GLY A 90 2.41 4.75 -7.08
N ASN A 91 3.27 5.17 -6.16
CA ASN A 91 2.89 5.84 -4.92
C ASN A 91 2.86 7.38 -5.07
N ALA A 92 2.70 7.89 -6.29
CA ALA A 92 2.67 9.31 -6.61
C ALA A 92 1.29 9.93 -6.31
N PHE A 93 0.84 9.85 -5.07
CA PHE A 93 -0.37 10.53 -4.60
C PHE A 93 -0.04 11.89 -4.00
N GLU A 94 -0.90 12.89 -4.27
CA GLU A 94 -0.81 14.21 -3.65
C GLU A 94 -1.41 14.19 -2.24
N SER A 95 -2.51 13.46 -2.06
CA SER A 95 -3.17 13.33 -0.76
C SER A 95 -3.87 11.97 -0.61
N LYS A 96 -3.88 11.44 0.62
CA LYS A 96 -4.64 10.24 1.02
C LYS A 96 -5.45 10.58 2.27
N GLN A 97 -6.77 10.47 2.16
CA GLN A 97 -7.71 10.57 3.27
C GLN A 97 -8.31 9.19 3.55
N ILE A 98 -8.14 8.70 4.78
CA ILE A 98 -8.73 7.42 5.21
C ILE A 98 -9.97 7.76 6.04
N ASN A 99 -11.15 7.44 5.54
CA ASN A 99 -12.39 7.51 6.32
C ASN A 99 -12.56 6.18 7.07
N ALA A 100 -12.78 6.26 8.39
CA ALA A 100 -12.78 5.07 9.24
C ALA A 100 -13.80 4.01 8.78
N LEU A 101 -15.06 4.40 8.54
CA LEU A 101 -16.13 3.52 8.01
C LEU A 101 -17.17 4.35 7.25
N ASN A 102 -17.69 3.83 6.13
CA ASN A 102 -18.85 4.41 5.45
C ASN A 102 -20.17 4.01 6.14
N ARG A 103 -21.32 4.49 5.63
CA ARG A 103 -22.65 4.20 6.20
C ARG A 103 -23.02 2.70 6.26
N PHE A 104 -22.28 1.85 5.56
CA PHE A 104 -22.46 0.41 5.53
C PHE A 104 -21.45 -0.35 6.39
N GLY A 105 -20.59 0.36 7.12
CA GLY A 105 -19.55 -0.27 7.95
C GLY A 105 -18.34 -0.79 7.16
N ASN A 106 -18.15 -0.35 5.92
CA ASN A 106 -16.97 -0.69 5.13
C ASN A 106 -15.91 0.40 5.29
N VAL A 107 -14.63 0.01 5.30
CA VAL A 107 -13.53 0.98 5.28
C VAL A 107 -13.57 1.70 3.94
N GLN A 108 -13.56 3.03 3.97
CA GLN A 108 -13.54 3.85 2.77
C GLN A 108 -12.32 4.75 2.80
N SER A 109 -11.49 4.74 1.76
CA SER A 109 -10.43 5.72 1.61
C SER A 109 -10.60 6.48 0.31
N GLN A 110 -10.09 7.70 0.29
CA GLN A 110 -10.04 8.56 -0.87
C GLN A 110 -8.59 8.96 -1.08
N VAL A 111 -8.09 8.76 -2.29
CA VAL A 111 -6.70 9.06 -2.64
C VAL A 111 -6.69 9.87 -3.92
N THR A 112 -6.05 11.03 -3.89
CA THR A 112 -5.88 11.88 -5.07
C THR A 112 -4.48 11.63 -5.63
N TYR A 113 -4.43 11.04 -6.81
CA TYR A 113 -3.21 10.69 -7.54
C TYR A 113 -2.82 11.78 -8.54
N LEU A 114 -1.52 11.97 -8.71
CA LEU A 114 -0.96 12.83 -9.76
C LEU A 114 -1.03 12.08 -11.09
N CYS A 115 -1.87 12.56 -12.01
CA CYS A 115 -2.07 11.91 -13.31
C CYS A 115 -1.08 12.36 -14.39
N GLN A 116 0.07 12.92 -13.99
CA GLN A 116 1.19 13.24 -14.88
C GLN A 116 1.88 11.95 -15.39
N LEU A 117 1.15 11.16 -16.17
CA LEU A 117 1.71 10.19 -17.08
C LEU A 117 1.83 10.85 -18.45
N GLU A 118 2.95 10.60 -19.12
CA GLU A 118 3.30 11.20 -20.41
C GLU A 118 2.12 11.16 -21.42
N GLY A 119 1.67 12.34 -21.85
CA GLY A 119 0.78 12.48 -23.02
C GLY A 119 -0.71 12.80 -22.74
N ILE A 120 -1.14 12.99 -21.49
CA ILE A 120 -2.50 13.49 -21.19
C ILE A 120 -2.43 14.99 -20.88
N GLU A 121 -2.64 15.81 -21.91
CA GLU A 121 -3.00 17.22 -21.73
C GLU A 121 -4.34 17.27 -20.96
N TYR A 122 -4.38 17.99 -19.83
CA TYR A 122 -5.58 18.32 -19.03
C TYR A 122 -6.04 17.37 -17.90
N CYS A 123 -5.23 16.46 -17.36
CA CYS A 123 -5.60 15.76 -16.11
C CYS A 123 -4.52 15.94 -15.04
N PRO A 124 -4.57 17.01 -14.22
CA PRO A 124 -3.57 17.21 -13.18
C PRO A 124 -3.72 16.18 -12.05
N PHE A 125 -4.94 15.74 -11.75
CA PHE A 125 -5.25 14.83 -10.66
C PHE A 125 -6.40 13.86 -10.99
N THR A 126 -6.38 12.67 -10.39
CA THR A 126 -7.54 11.77 -10.31
C THR A 126 -7.75 11.33 -8.88
N THR A 127 -8.97 11.50 -8.40
CA THR A 127 -9.42 11.01 -7.11
C THR A 127 -9.97 9.59 -7.26
N ILE A 128 -9.39 8.63 -6.54
CA ILE A 128 -9.87 7.26 -6.45
C ILE A 128 -10.51 7.04 -5.09
N ILE A 129 -11.73 6.49 -5.08
CA ILE A 129 -12.40 6.05 -3.86
C ILE A 129 -12.23 4.54 -3.75
N PHE A 130 -11.68 4.09 -2.63
CA PHE A 130 -11.59 2.68 -2.28
C PHE A 130 -12.65 2.31 -1.25
N VAL A 131 -13.26 1.13 -1.40
CA VAL A 131 -14.10 0.50 -0.39
C VAL A 131 -13.56 -0.89 -0.14
N ASN A 132 -13.10 -1.18 1.08
CA ASN A 132 -12.38 -2.41 1.42
C ASN A 132 -11.23 -2.72 0.42
N ASP A 133 -10.37 -1.72 0.18
CA ASP A 133 -9.18 -1.79 -0.69
C ASP A 133 -9.44 -2.04 -2.19
N VAL A 134 -10.70 -1.94 -2.62
CA VAL A 134 -11.13 -2.08 -4.01
C VAL A 134 -11.62 -0.74 -4.56
N VAL A 135 -11.25 -0.41 -5.79
CA VAL A 135 -11.67 0.79 -6.53
C VAL A 135 -13.19 0.78 -6.70
N ALA A 136 -13.86 1.67 -5.97
CA ALA A 136 -15.30 1.85 -5.99
C ALA A 136 -15.73 3.03 -6.86
N ASP A 137 -14.87 4.04 -7.02
CA ASP A 137 -15.13 5.19 -7.90
C ASP A 137 -13.82 5.81 -8.40
N ILE A 138 -13.89 6.46 -9.56
CA ILE A 138 -12.79 7.17 -10.21
C ILE A 138 -13.31 8.53 -10.68
N ILE A 139 -12.87 9.59 -10.02
CA ILE A 139 -13.29 10.97 -10.28
C ILE A 139 -12.10 11.69 -10.90
N LYS A 140 -12.23 12.08 -12.18
CA LYS A 140 -11.25 12.93 -12.85
C LYS A 140 -11.47 14.37 -12.41
N GLU A 141 -10.42 15.03 -11.97
CA GLU A 141 -10.45 16.46 -11.61
C GLU A 141 -9.97 17.26 -12.84
N ASP A 142 -10.76 18.24 -13.28
CA ASP A 142 -10.46 19.14 -14.41
C ASP A 142 -9.65 20.38 -13.97
#